data_AF-A0A820LZX0-F1
#
_entry.id   AF-A0A820LZX0-F1
#
_cell.length_a   1.000
_cell.length_b   1.000
_cell.length_c   1.000
_cell.angle_alpha   90.00
_cell.angle_beta   90.00
_cell.angle_gamma   90.00
#
_symmetry.space_group_name_H-M   'P 1'
#
loop_
_entity.id
_entity.type
_entity.pdbx_description
1 polymer ?
#
loop_
_entity_poly.entity_id
_entity_poly.type
_entity_poly.pdbx_seq_one_letter_code
_entity_poly.pdbx_strand_id
1 'polypeptide(L)'
;MCHFCHVLSKNPQAPQHRSANCIDKANVSSTVPMSKRTYENGKRISEANKNPTCSVCLDKPPDMVFIPCGHVTTCETCSSLVSNCPICRKNIANKQRIYLP
;
A
#
# COMPACT_ATOMS: atom_id res chain seq x y z
N MET A 1 23.99 -39.88 11.57
CA MET A 1 23.29 -40.03 12.86
C MET A 1 22.96 -38.63 13.37
N CYS A 2 21.70 -38.24 13.26
CA CYS A 2 21.20 -36.96 13.73
C CYS A 2 20.86 -37.06 15.22
N HIS A 3 21.30 -36.11 16.05
CA HIS A 3 20.76 -35.94 17.39
C HIS A 3 20.68 -34.46 17.78
N PHE A 4 19.47 -34.08 18.19
CA PHE A 4 18.95 -32.77 18.60
C PHE A 4 19.74 -32.08 19.73
N CYS A 5 19.75 -30.73 19.75
CA CYS A 5 19.24 -29.97 20.89
C CYS A 5 18.98 -28.48 20.55
N HIS A 6 17.87 -27.96 21.08
CA HIS A 6 17.36 -26.58 21.02
C HIS A 6 18.30 -25.51 21.61
N VAL A 7 18.15 -24.24 21.22
CA VAL A 7 17.59 -23.14 22.04
C VAL A 7 17.74 -21.78 21.33
N LEU A 8 16.71 -20.97 21.54
CA LEU A 8 16.42 -19.61 21.07
C LEU A 8 17.46 -18.54 21.49
N SER A 9 17.35 -17.37 20.84
CA SER A 9 17.40 -16.02 21.45
C SER A 9 18.49 -15.06 20.93
N LYS A 10 18.01 -14.02 20.24
CA LYS A 10 18.51 -12.62 20.24
C LYS A 10 19.91 -12.34 19.68
N ASN A 11 19.94 -11.61 18.56
CA ASN A 11 20.94 -10.53 18.42
C ASN A 11 20.29 -9.23 17.91
N PRO A 12 20.16 -8.20 18.77
CA PRO A 12 19.79 -6.84 18.43
C PRO A 12 21.06 -6.02 18.10
N GLN A 13 21.05 -5.24 17.02
CA GLN A 13 21.78 -3.95 16.86
C GLN A 13 22.10 -3.68 15.37
N ALA A 14 21.47 -2.64 14.81
CA ALA A 14 22.13 -1.76 13.85
C ALA A 14 21.69 -0.32 14.15
N PRO A 15 22.61 0.66 14.15
CA PRO A 15 22.51 1.84 15.00
C PRO A 15 21.86 3.05 14.33
N GLN A 16 21.56 4.01 15.20
CA GLN A 16 20.76 5.21 14.97
C GLN A 16 21.72 6.41 14.89
N HIS A 17 21.51 7.28 13.88
CA HIS A 17 21.87 8.71 13.86
C HIS A 17 23.36 9.15 13.87
N ARG A 18 23.83 9.82 12.79
CA ARG A 18 24.68 11.04 12.89
C ARG A 18 24.84 11.81 11.55
N SER A 19 24.53 13.10 11.58
CA SER A 19 24.88 14.16 10.58
C SER A 19 26.36 14.59 10.80
N ALA A 20 27.16 15.23 9.93
CA ALA A 20 26.98 16.05 8.71
C ALA A 20 28.34 16.29 7.96
N ASN A 21 28.26 16.90 6.77
CA ASN A 21 29.26 17.72 6.01
C ASN A 21 30.44 17.04 5.28
N CYS A 22 30.97 17.50 4.12
CA CYS A 22 30.79 18.70 3.29
C CYS A 22 31.38 18.50 1.85
N ILE A 23 30.65 19.04 0.85
CA ILE A 23 30.98 19.65 -0.47
C ILE A 23 32.33 19.36 -1.17
N ASP A 24 32.25 18.94 -2.45
CA ASP A 24 33.20 19.35 -3.50
C ASP A 24 32.45 19.81 -4.76
N LYS A 25 32.85 20.98 -5.27
CA LYS A 25 32.32 21.63 -6.46
C LYS A 25 33.15 21.24 -7.69
N ALA A 26 32.52 20.68 -8.72
CA ALA A 26 32.95 20.79 -10.13
C ALA A 26 31.80 20.30 -11.03
N ASN A 27 30.91 21.18 -11.48
CA ASN A 27 30.87 21.70 -12.85
C ASN A 27 30.85 20.63 -13.96
N VAL A 28 29.65 20.24 -14.40
CA VAL A 28 29.39 19.99 -15.82
C VAL A 28 28.13 20.76 -16.21
N SER A 29 28.30 21.72 -17.11
CA SER A 29 27.27 22.63 -17.55
C SER A 29 26.48 22.03 -18.72
N SER A 30 25.16 22.05 -18.59
CA SER A 30 24.15 22.21 -19.65
C SER A 30 23.91 21.06 -20.65
N THR A 31 22.67 20.53 -20.65
CA THR A 31 21.71 20.62 -21.79
C THR A 31 20.47 19.69 -21.67
N VAL A 32 19.73 19.72 -20.55
CA VAL A 32 18.24 19.66 -20.54
C VAL A 32 17.75 20.00 -19.13
N PRO A 33 16.84 20.98 -18.94
CA PRO A 33 16.20 21.18 -17.65
C PRO A 33 15.16 20.08 -17.47
N MET A 34 15.53 18.98 -16.81
CA MET A 34 14.57 18.00 -16.31
C MET A 34 13.63 18.74 -15.36
N SER A 35 12.44 19.03 -15.88
CA SER A 35 11.38 19.85 -15.31
C SER A 35 11.38 19.86 -13.77
N LYS A 36 11.60 21.05 -13.21
CA LYS A 36 11.26 21.37 -11.83
C LYS A 36 9.84 20.88 -11.60
N ARG A 37 9.66 19.78 -10.85
CA ARG A 37 8.34 19.42 -10.32
C ARG A 37 8.00 20.51 -9.32
N THR A 38 7.24 21.50 -9.76
CA THR A 38 6.56 22.42 -8.86
C THR A 38 5.63 21.56 -8.02
N TYR A 39 6.03 21.25 -6.78
CA TYR A 39 5.11 20.75 -5.78
C TYR A 39 4.21 21.92 -5.41
N GLU A 40 3.23 22.19 -6.27
CA GLU A 40 2.16 23.14 -6.03
C GLU A 40 1.27 22.61 -4.91
N ASN A 41 1.48 23.22 -3.74
CA ASN A 41 0.60 23.21 -2.60
C ASN A 41 -0.76 23.81 -3.02
N GLY A 42 -1.78 23.00 -3.32
CA GLY A 42 -2.97 23.57 -3.97
C GLY A 42 -4.21 22.71 -4.15
N LYS A 43 -4.63 21.88 -3.17
CA LYS A 43 -6.06 21.68 -2.87
C LYS A 43 -6.24 20.96 -1.53
N ARG A 44 -6.62 21.69 -0.49
CA ARG A 44 -7.38 21.10 0.64
C ARG A 44 -8.74 20.75 0.06
N ILE A 45 -8.84 19.58 -0.58
CA ILE A 45 -10.12 19.03 -0.99
C ILE A 45 -10.85 18.82 0.33
N SER A 46 -11.77 19.73 0.62
CA SER A 46 -12.77 19.66 1.69
C SER A 46 -13.11 18.20 1.97
N GLU A 47 -13.06 17.79 3.24
CA GLU A 47 -13.47 16.47 3.72
C GLU A 47 -14.98 16.26 3.49
N ALA A 48 -15.40 16.27 2.23
CA ALA A 48 -16.67 15.75 1.82
C ALA A 48 -16.57 14.25 2.09
N ASN A 49 -17.38 13.79 3.04
CA ASN A 49 -17.61 12.38 3.35
C ASN A 49 -17.76 11.57 2.05
N LYS A 50 -16.65 11.06 1.51
CA LYS A 50 -16.66 10.18 0.34
C LYS A 50 -16.81 8.79 0.89
N ASN A 51 -18.03 8.25 0.82
CA ASN A 51 -18.27 6.84 1.05
C ASN A 51 -17.29 6.04 0.20
N PRO A 52 -16.71 4.94 0.73
CA PRO A 52 -15.83 4.11 -0.05
C PRO A 52 -16.58 3.58 -1.28
N THR A 53 -15.93 3.57 -2.44
CA THR A 53 -16.47 3.01 -3.69
C THR A 53 -15.69 1.77 -4.10
N CYS A 54 -16.33 0.89 -4.86
CA CYS A 54 -15.74 -0.33 -5.38
C CYS A 54 -14.51 0.01 -6.24
N SER A 55 -13.36 -0.60 -5.94
CA SER A 55 -12.09 -0.36 -6.63
C SER A 55 -12.06 -0.81 -8.10
N VAL A 56 -13.09 -1.53 -8.56
CA VAL A 56 -13.19 -2.08 -9.92
C VAL A 56 -14.11 -1.23 -10.80
N CYS A 57 -15.37 -1.04 -10.40
CA CYS A 57 -16.31 -0.25 -11.20
C CYS A 57 -16.35 1.25 -10.84
N LEU A 58 -15.82 1.64 -9.67
CA LEU A 58 -15.84 3.01 -9.15
C LEU A 58 -17.25 3.63 -9.00
N ASP A 59 -18.28 2.79 -9.03
CA ASP A 59 -19.69 3.21 -9.09
C ASP A 59 -20.45 2.83 -7.81
N LYS A 60 -20.42 1.54 -7.45
CA LYS A 60 -21.13 1.00 -6.27
C LYS A 60 -20.27 0.99 -5.01
N PRO A 61 -20.86 1.07 -3.81
CA PRO A 61 -20.12 0.85 -2.57
C PRO A 61 -19.57 -0.59 -2.52
N PRO A 62 -18.42 -0.81 -1.87
CA PRO A 62 -17.90 -2.15 -1.66
C PRO A 62 -18.70 -2.83 -0.54
N ASP A 63 -19.25 -4.00 -0.83
CA ASP A 63 -20.07 -4.79 0.10
C ASP A 63 -19.60 -6.24 0.22
N MET A 64 -18.44 -6.58 -0.37
CA MET A 64 -17.87 -7.92 -0.33
C MET A 64 -16.54 -7.96 0.44
N VAL A 65 -16.44 -8.87 1.40
CA VAL A 65 -15.20 -9.20 2.10
C VAL A 65 -14.54 -10.44 1.49
N PHE A 66 -13.21 -10.40 1.34
CA PHE A 66 -12.42 -11.51 0.79
C PHE A 66 -11.73 -12.34 1.88
N ILE A 67 -12.07 -13.62 1.97
CA ILE A 67 -11.52 -14.58 2.95
C ILE A 67 -10.32 -15.32 2.30
N PRO A 68 -9.17 -15.47 2.98
CA PRO A 68 -8.93 -15.17 4.41
C PRO A 68 -8.36 -13.76 4.67
N CYS A 69 -8.22 -12.89 3.67
CA CYS A 69 -7.47 -11.65 3.84
C CYS A 69 -8.23 -10.51 4.55
N GLY A 70 -9.56 -10.56 4.61
CA GLY A 70 -10.43 -9.59 5.29
C GLY A 70 -10.65 -8.26 4.57
N HIS A 71 -10.06 -8.01 3.40
CA HIS A 71 -10.23 -6.73 2.71
C HIS A 71 -11.61 -6.61 2.05
N VAL A 72 -12.23 -5.44 2.23
CA VAL A 72 -13.50 -5.03 1.61
C VAL A 72 -13.19 -3.99 0.54
N THR A 73 -13.29 -4.36 -0.73
CA THR A 73 -12.81 -3.49 -1.82
C THR A 73 -13.68 -3.54 -3.09
N THR A 74 -14.53 -4.54 -3.24
CA THR A 74 -15.41 -4.67 -4.41
C THR A 74 -16.87 -4.72 -4.03
N CYS A 75 -17.74 -4.28 -4.94
CA CYS A 75 -19.15 -4.63 -4.90
C CYS A 75 -19.38 -6.10 -5.30
N GLU A 76 -20.57 -6.63 -5.02
CA GLU A 76 -21.00 -8.00 -5.37
C GLU A 76 -20.70 -8.38 -6.83
N THR A 77 -21.11 -7.54 -7.79
CA THR A 77 -20.91 -7.81 -9.23
C THR A 77 -19.43 -7.92 -9.60
N CYS A 78 -18.60 -6.98 -9.13
CA CYS A 78 -17.17 -6.97 -9.43
C CYS A 78 -16.39 -8.05 -8.68
N SER A 79 -16.91 -8.51 -7.53
CA SER A 79 -16.27 -9.56 -6.75
C SER A 79 -16.13 -10.85 -7.56
N SER A 80 -17.08 -11.17 -8.44
CA SER A 80 -17.04 -12.37 -9.30
C SER A 80 -15.92 -12.34 -10.34
N LEU A 81 -15.43 -11.15 -10.71
CA LEU A 81 -14.41 -10.96 -11.75
C LEU A 81 -12.97 -11.10 -11.22
N VAL A 82 -12.79 -11.23 -9.90
CA VAL A 82 -11.46 -11.27 -9.27
C VAL A 82 -11.22 -12.59 -8.55
N SER A 83 -10.03 -13.16 -8.74
CA SER A 83 -9.53 -14.35 -8.04
C SER A 83 -8.57 -14.01 -6.88
N ASN A 84 -7.98 -12.82 -6.94
CA ASN A 84 -7.02 -12.32 -5.97
C ASN A 84 -7.48 -10.97 -5.41
N CYS A 85 -7.19 -10.72 -4.14
CA CYS A 85 -7.54 -9.46 -3.50
C CYS A 85 -6.82 -8.28 -4.17
N PRO A 86 -7.51 -7.24 -4.67
CA PRO A 86 -6.91 -6.04 -5.25
C PRO A 86 -5.97 -5.29 -4.29
N ILE A 87 -6.18 -5.42 -2.98
CA ILE A 87 -5.38 -4.72 -1.97
C ILE A 87 -4.09 -5.48 -1.64
N CYS A 88 -4.19 -6.75 -1.28
CA CYS A 88 -3.06 -7.52 -0.73
C CYS A 88 -2.60 -8.68 -1.62
N ARG A 89 -3.22 -8.85 -2.80
CA ARG A 89 -2.90 -9.87 -3.82
C ARG A 89 -3.04 -11.34 -3.39
N LYS A 90 -3.41 -11.61 -2.13
CA LYS A 90 -3.72 -12.96 -1.64
C LYS A 90 -4.85 -13.60 -2.44
N ASN A 91 -4.77 -14.91 -2.65
CA ASN A 91 -5.82 -15.70 -3.29
C ASN A 91 -7.12 -15.63 -2.47
N ILE A 92 -8.25 -15.46 -3.14
CA ILE A 92 -9.57 -15.41 -2.51
C ILE A 92 -10.13 -16.82 -2.42
N ALA A 93 -10.24 -17.35 -1.21
CA ALA A 93 -10.82 -18.66 -0.96
C ALA A 93 -12.35 -18.59 -0.87
N ASN A 94 -12.89 -17.51 -0.30
CA ASN A 94 -14.33 -17.27 -0.22
C ASN A 94 -14.63 -15.76 -0.27
N LYS A 95 -15.84 -15.41 -0.72
CA LYS A 95 -16.36 -14.05 -0.88
C LYS A 95 -17.68 -13.96 -0.13
N GLN A 96 -17.78 -13.05 0.84
CA GLN A 96 -18.99 -12.92 1.65
C GLN A 96 -19.51 -11.48 1.61
N ARG A 97 -20.83 -11.33 1.50
CA ARG A 97 -21.48 -10.03 1.58
C ARG A 97 -21.50 -9.54 3.01
N ILE A 98 -21.22 -8.25 3.21
CA ILE A 98 -21.31 -7.57 4.50
C ILE A 98 -22.30 -6.41 4.43
N TYR A 99 -22.89 -6.08 5.58
CA TYR A 99 -23.78 -4.93 5.74
C TYR A 99 -23.08 -3.94 6.67
N LEU A 100 -22.67 -2.80 6.11
CA LEU A 100 -22.09 -1.70 6.86
C LEU A 100 -23.22 -0.83 7.43
N PRO A 101 -23.16 -0.43 8.72
CA PRO A 101 -24.17 0.42 9.35
C PRO A 101 -24.15 1.87 8.83
#